data_AF-R7SZ59-F1
#
_entry.id   AF-R7SZ59-F1
#
_cell.length_a   1.000
_cell.length_b   1.000
_cell.length_c   1.000
_cell.angle_alpha   90.00
_cell.angle_beta   90.00
_cell.angle_gamma   90.00
#
_symmetry.space_group_name_H-M   'P 1'
#
loop_
_entity.id
_entity.type
_entity.pdbx_description
1 polymer ?
#
loop_
_entity_poly.entity_id
_entity_poly.type
_entity_poly.pdbx_seq_one_letter_code
_entity_poly.pdbx_strand_id
1 'polypeptide(L)'
;RITAPSLPSFAHHDPVDLLAIISSKVNAVIKRLQAIFDRKDQLLDIPHDHQLVLQRISDRLKWILNNITENGTSQQQNIDWFCKEFGKVKFSGLGQNFERVVKTLVELEHFGYLDWIVV
;
A
#
# COMPACT_ATOMS: atom_id res chain seq x y z
N ARG A 1 14.26 22.58 0.11
CA ARG A 1 14.87 21.22 0.01
C ARG A 1 14.28 20.38 1.13
N ILE A 2 13.37 19.46 0.80
CA ILE A 2 12.87 18.49 1.77
C ILE A 2 13.94 17.40 1.87
N THR A 3 14.54 17.25 3.04
CA THR A 3 15.50 16.18 3.32
C THR A 3 14.75 14.86 3.33
N ALA A 4 15.16 13.92 2.48
CA ALA A 4 14.62 12.56 2.52
C ALA A 4 14.84 11.99 3.93
N PRO A 5 13.88 11.24 4.51
CA PRO A 5 14.08 10.58 5.79
C PRO A 5 15.28 9.65 5.67
N SER A 6 16.11 9.59 6.72
CA SER A 6 17.20 8.62 6.80
C SER A 6 16.64 7.23 6.52
N LEU A 7 17.18 6.59 5.47
CA LEU A 7 16.86 5.22 5.08
C LEU A 7 16.90 4.31 6.33
N PRO A 8 15.92 3.41 6.53
CA PRO A 8 16.19 2.24 7.34
C PRO A 8 17.43 1.59 6.74
N SER A 9 18.49 1.48 7.52
CA SER A 9 19.69 0.79 7.08
C SER A 9 19.32 -0.69 6.94
N PHE A 10 18.97 -1.10 5.72
CA PHE A 10 18.84 -2.51 5.35
C PHE A 10 20.21 -3.22 5.37
N ALA A 11 21.31 -2.50 5.66
CA ALA A 11 22.68 -3.01 5.61
C ALA A 11 23.02 -4.06 6.69
N HIS A 12 22.09 -4.39 7.59
CA HIS A 12 22.33 -5.31 8.72
C HIS A 12 21.30 -6.44 8.87
N HIS A 13 20.31 -6.55 7.98
CA HIS A 13 19.33 -7.64 8.05
C HIS A 13 19.68 -8.77 7.07
N ASP A 14 19.48 -10.01 7.52
CA ASP A 14 19.49 -11.17 6.63
C ASP A 14 18.45 -10.96 5.52
N PRO A 15 18.77 -11.25 4.24
CA PRO A 15 17.80 -11.14 3.14
C PRO A 15 16.47 -11.85 3.40
N VAL A 16 16.48 -12.98 4.13
CA VAL A 16 15.28 -13.72 4.54
C VAL A 16 14.44 -12.92 5.54
N ASP A 17 15.08 -12.31 6.54
CA ASP A 17 14.39 -11.47 7.52
C ASP A 17 13.76 -10.24 6.86
N LEU A 18 14.48 -9.63 5.91
CA LEU A 18 14.01 -8.48 5.15
C LEU A 18 12.78 -8.82 4.31
N LEU A 19 12.80 -9.96 3.62
CA LEU A 19 11.65 -10.46 2.87
C LEU A 19 10.45 -10.73 3.78
N ALA A 20 10.67 -11.35 4.95
CA ALA A 20 9.60 -11.60 5.92
C ALA A 20 8.98 -10.30 6.45
N ILE A 21 9.81 -9.29 6.75
CA ILE A 21 9.36 -7.97 7.21
C ILE A 21 8.51 -7.28 6.14
N ILE A 22 8.96 -7.24 4.88
CA ILE A 22 8.22 -6.60 3.79
C ILE A 22 6.92 -7.36 3.52
N SER A 23 6.97 -8.70 3.47
CA SER A 23 5.79 -9.55 3.28
C SER A 23 4.73 -9.30 4.36
N SER A 24 5.16 -9.16 5.61
CA SER A 24 4.27 -8.85 6.74
C SER A 24 3.61 -7.48 6.58
N LYS A 25 4.37 -6.45 6.18
CA LYS A 25 3.84 -5.11 5.92
C LYS A 25 2.81 -5.09 4.79
N VAL A 26 3.13 -5.74 3.67
CA VAL A 26 2.22 -5.86 2.51
C VAL A 26 0.93 -6.56 2.92
N ASN A 27 1.02 -7.69 3.64
CA ASN A 27 -0.14 -8.40 4.15
C ASN A 27 -1.01 -7.54 5.08
N ALA A 28 -0.40 -6.74 5.95
CA ALA A 28 -1.13 -5.83 6.82
C ALA A 28 -1.90 -4.76 6.02
N VAL A 29 -1.29 -4.23 4.97
CA VAL A 29 -1.93 -3.26 4.06
C VAL A 29 -3.09 -3.92 3.30
N ILE A 30 -2.90 -5.12 2.74
CA ILE A 30 -3.98 -5.87 2.07
C ILE A 30 -5.17 -6.07 2.99
N LYS A 31 -4.95 -6.47 4.25
CA LYS A 31 -6.03 -6.64 5.24
C LYS A 31 -6.78 -5.35 5.51
N ARG A 32 -6.07 -4.21 5.61
CA ARG A 32 -6.71 -2.90 5.79
C ARG A 32 -7.50 -2.48 4.55
N LEU A 33 -6.95 -2.71 3.37
CA LEU A 33 -7.63 -2.42 2.12
C LEU A 33 -8.89 -3.29 1.94
N GLN A 34 -8.84 -4.56 2.36
CA GLN A 34 -10.00 -5.44 2.37
C GLN A 34 -11.16 -4.86 3.21
N ALA A 35 -10.86 -4.21 4.35
CA ALA A 35 -11.89 -3.55 5.15
C ALA A 35 -12.60 -2.38 4.44
N ILE A 36 -12.00 -1.81 3.38
CA ILE A 36 -12.67 -0.87 2.47
C ILE A 36 -13.65 -1.63 1.57
N PHE A 37 -13.18 -2.69 0.91
CA PHE A 37 -13.99 -3.49 0.00
C PHE A 37 -15.17 -4.22 0.68
N ASP A 38 -15.02 -4.57 1.97
CA ASP A 38 -16.07 -5.20 2.75
C ASP A 38 -17.26 -4.25 2.99
N ARG A 39 -17.07 -2.94 2.88
CA ARG A 39 -18.12 -1.92 3.02
C ARG A 39 -18.75 -1.60 1.67
N LYS A 40 -19.32 -2.62 1.03
CA LYS A 40 -19.86 -2.55 -0.33
C LYS A 40 -20.82 -1.38 -0.55
N ASP A 41 -21.77 -1.16 0.35
CA ASP A 41 -22.76 -0.09 0.21
C ASP A 41 -22.10 1.29 0.14
N GLN A 42 -21.13 1.54 1.01
CA GLN A 42 -20.38 2.80 1.01
C GLN A 42 -19.45 2.92 -0.20
N LEU A 43 -18.91 1.79 -0.68
CA LEU A 43 -18.07 1.76 -1.87
C LEU A 43 -18.86 2.10 -3.14
N LEU A 44 -20.14 1.70 -3.22
CA LEU A 44 -21.02 2.04 -4.34
C LEU A 44 -21.25 3.56 -4.45
N ASP A 45 -21.19 4.28 -3.33
CA ASP A 45 -21.34 5.74 -3.29
C ASP A 45 -20.06 6.51 -3.69
N ILE A 46 -18.93 5.81 -3.84
CA ILE A 46 -17.64 6.41 -4.26
C ILE A 46 -17.59 6.56 -5.79
N PRO A 47 -16.98 7.63 -6.32
CA PRO A 47 -16.73 7.77 -7.76
C PRO A 47 -16.05 6.53 -8.38
N HIS A 48 -16.52 6.11 -9.55
CA HIS A 48 -16.07 4.85 -10.17
C HIS A 48 -14.55 4.83 -10.44
N ASP A 49 -13.96 5.96 -10.83
CA ASP A 49 -12.53 6.12 -11.03
C ASP A 49 -11.73 5.89 -9.74
N HIS A 50 -12.22 6.37 -8.59
CA HIS A 50 -11.61 6.09 -7.29
C HIS A 50 -11.70 4.59 -6.94
N GLN A 51 -12.82 3.93 -7.25
CA GLN A 51 -12.94 2.47 -7.05
C GLN A 51 -11.92 1.70 -7.89
N LEU A 52 -11.70 2.11 -9.15
CA LEU A 52 -10.68 1.52 -10.02
C LEU A 52 -9.27 1.70 -9.48
N VAL A 53 -8.97 2.86 -8.88
CA VAL A 53 -7.68 3.10 -8.23
C VAL A 53 -7.49 2.18 -7.02
N LEU A 54 -8.50 2.02 -6.16
CA LEU A 54 -8.43 1.06 -5.04
C LEU A 54 -8.21 -0.37 -5.53
N GLN A 55 -8.87 -0.76 -6.61
CA GLN A 55 -8.70 -2.07 -7.23
C GLN A 55 -7.26 -2.25 -7.75
N ARG A 56 -6.70 -1.24 -8.43
CA ARG A 56 -5.31 -1.26 -8.91
C ARG A 56 -4.31 -1.42 -7.77
N ILE A 57 -4.50 -0.69 -6.67
CA ILE A 57 -3.67 -0.87 -5.45
C ILE A 57 -3.76 -2.32 -4.97
N SER A 58 -4.97 -2.88 -4.88
CA SER A 58 -5.21 -4.25 -4.44
C SER A 58 -4.46 -5.27 -5.31
N ASP A 59 -4.54 -5.12 -6.63
CA ASP A 59 -3.94 -6.04 -7.58
C ASP A 59 -2.41 -5.94 -7.56
N ARG A 60 -1.86 -4.72 -7.47
CA ARG A 60 -0.40 -4.50 -7.29
C ARG A 60 0.11 -5.10 -5.99
N LEU A 61 -0.62 -4.97 -4.88
CA LEU A 61 -0.23 -5.57 -3.59
C LEU A 61 -0.26 -7.10 -3.62
N LYS A 62 -1.26 -7.70 -4.27
CA LYS A 62 -1.31 -9.16 -4.47
C LYS A 62 -0.16 -9.63 -5.36
N TRP A 63 0.15 -8.89 -6.42
CA TRP A 63 1.29 -9.17 -7.27
C TRP A 63 2.60 -9.12 -6.48
N ILE A 64 2.80 -8.10 -5.63
CA ILE A 64 3.98 -8.02 -4.75
C ILE A 64 4.08 -9.26 -3.87
N LEU A 65 2.98 -9.67 -3.23
CA LEU A 65 3.00 -10.82 -2.33
C LEU A 65 3.39 -12.11 -3.06
N ASN A 66 2.92 -12.28 -4.30
CA ASN A 66 3.22 -13.46 -5.12
C ASN A 66 4.64 -13.46 -5.70
N ASN A 67 5.26 -12.29 -5.88
CA ASN A 67 6.56 -12.14 -6.56
C ASN A 67 7.63 -11.51 -5.66
N ILE A 68 7.44 -11.51 -4.33
CA ILE A 68 8.29 -10.73 -3.41
C ILE A 68 9.76 -11.14 -3.44
N THR A 69 10.04 -12.41 -3.76
CA THR A 69 11.40 -12.97 -3.89
C THR A 69 12.13 -12.50 -5.14
N GLU A 70 11.41 -11.99 -6.14
CA GLU A 70 11.97 -11.51 -7.42
C GLU A 70 12.28 -10.01 -7.38
N ASN A 71 11.91 -9.33 -6.29
CA ASN A 71 12.07 -7.88 -6.16
C ASN A 71 13.49 -7.50 -5.75
N GLY A 72 14.11 -6.64 -6.56
CA GLY A 72 15.38 -6.00 -6.21
C GLY A 72 15.26 -4.99 -5.06
N THR A 73 16.40 -4.52 -4.54
CA THR A 73 16.46 -3.61 -3.39
C THR A 73 15.69 -2.31 -3.61
N SER A 74 15.68 -1.76 -4.82
CA SER A 74 14.92 -0.54 -5.14
C SER A 74 13.40 -0.75 -5.06
N GLN A 75 12.91 -1.91 -5.53
CA GLN A 75 11.50 -2.29 -5.46
C GLN A 75 11.09 -2.47 -4.00
N GLN A 76 11.93 -3.16 -3.22
CA GLN A 76 11.72 -3.37 -1.78
C GLN A 76 11.62 -2.04 -1.01
N GLN A 77 12.44 -1.04 -1.35
CA GLN A 77 12.36 0.31 -0.77
C GLN A 77 11.05 1.02 -1.13
N ASN A 78 10.64 0.96 -2.39
CA ASN A 78 9.38 1.54 -2.84
C ASN A 78 8.18 0.89 -2.13
N ILE A 79 8.19 -0.43 -1.96
CA ILE A 79 7.16 -1.18 -1.22
C ILE A 79 7.15 -0.74 0.25
N ASP A 80 8.32 -0.62 0.90
CA ASP A 80 8.41 -0.16 2.28
C ASP A 80 7.87 1.27 2.46
N TRP A 81 8.21 2.19 1.55
CA TRP A 81 7.67 3.56 1.56
C TRP A 81 6.15 3.57 1.37
N PHE A 82 5.64 2.82 0.39
CA PHE A 82 4.20 2.70 0.19
C PHE A 82 3.50 2.20 1.46
N CYS A 83 3.99 1.11 2.07
CA CYS A 83 3.42 0.56 3.30
C CYS A 83 3.47 1.54 4.47
N LYS A 84 4.54 2.34 4.59
CA LYS A 84 4.67 3.38 5.62
C LYS A 84 3.65 4.50 5.41
N GLU A 85 3.52 5.02 4.20
CA GLU A 85 2.56 6.09 3.89
C GLU A 85 1.12 5.60 4.05
N PHE A 86 0.80 4.40 3.55
CA PHE A 86 -0.49 3.74 3.79
C PHE A 86 -0.75 3.59 5.29
N GLY A 87 0.28 3.21 6.06
CA GLY A 87 0.22 3.02 7.50
C GLY A 87 -0.22 4.27 8.28
N LYS A 88 0.01 5.47 7.73
CA LYS A 88 -0.40 6.76 8.32
C LYS A 88 -1.89 7.05 8.15
N VAL A 89 -2.57 6.39 7.21
CA VAL A 89 -4.01 6.56 6.98
C VAL A 89 -4.78 6.01 8.18
N LYS A 90 -5.59 6.86 8.81
CA LYS A 90 -6.36 6.50 9.99
C LYS A 90 -7.67 5.84 9.60
N PHE A 91 -7.79 4.55 9.88
CA PHE A 91 -9.01 3.75 9.69
C PHE A 91 -9.97 3.80 10.89
N SER A 92 -9.61 4.53 11.95
CA SER A 92 -10.48 4.72 13.12
C SER A 92 -11.82 5.36 12.71
N GLY A 93 -12.93 4.72 13.06
CA GLY A 93 -14.26 5.20 12.65
C GLY A 93 -14.48 5.12 11.13
N LEU A 94 -13.93 4.11 10.45
CA LEU A 94 -13.98 3.95 8.99
C LEU A 94 -15.37 4.21 8.40
N GLY A 95 -16.44 3.74 9.04
CA GLY A 95 -17.81 3.96 8.52
C GLY A 95 -18.22 5.43 8.43
N GLN A 96 -17.72 6.29 9.31
CA GLN A 96 -17.99 7.74 9.31
C GLN A 96 -17.00 8.50 8.42
N ASN A 97 -15.78 7.98 8.25
CA ASN A 97 -14.69 8.61 7.52
C ASN A 97 -14.43 7.98 6.15
N PHE A 98 -15.35 7.17 5.62
CA PHE A 98 -15.10 6.28 4.49
C PHE A 98 -14.58 7.01 3.26
N GLU A 99 -15.30 8.04 2.81
CA GLU A 99 -14.91 8.86 1.64
C GLU A 99 -13.53 9.51 1.84
N ARG A 100 -13.25 10.03 3.03
CA ARG A 100 -11.95 10.64 3.35
C ARG A 100 -10.82 9.62 3.29
N VAL A 101 -11.03 8.42 3.84
CA VAL A 101 -10.04 7.34 3.78
C VAL A 101 -9.80 6.95 2.33
N VAL A 102 -10.85 6.75 1.53
CA VAL A 102 -10.74 6.43 0.11
C VAL A 102 -9.97 7.51 -0.66
N LYS A 103 -10.32 8.79 -0.51
CA LYS A 103 -9.58 9.89 -1.15
C LYS A 103 -8.10 9.89 -0.80
N THR A 104 -7.77 9.68 0.47
CA THR A 104 -6.37 9.60 0.92
C THR A 104 -5.62 8.44 0.27
N LEU A 105 -6.28 7.28 0.09
CA LEU A 105 -5.69 6.12 -0.60
C LEU A 105 -5.54 6.36 -2.10
N VAL A 106 -6.49 7.05 -2.74
CA VAL A 106 -6.40 7.44 -4.15
C VAL A 106 -5.24 8.41 -4.36
N GLU A 107 -5.11 9.42 -3.51
CA GLU A 107 -3.97 10.34 -3.51
C GLU A 107 -2.65 9.59 -3.29
N LEU A 108 -2.65 8.55 -2.46
CA LEU A 108 -1.45 7.74 -2.23
C LEU A 108 -0.97 7.06 -3.52
N GLU A 109 -1.89 6.55 -4.34
CA GLU A 109 -1.54 5.94 -5.63
C GLU A 109 -0.88 6.93 -6.58
N HIS A 110 -1.29 8.21 -6.56
CA HIS A 110 -0.72 9.25 -7.43
C HIS A 110 0.77 9.55 -7.15
N PHE A 111 1.33 9.13 -6.01
CA PHE A 111 2.77 9.23 -5.75
C PHE A 111 3.60 8.18 -6.49
N GLY A 112 2.97 7.18 -7.11
CA GLY A 112 3.63 6.28 -8.06
C GLY A 112 4.61 5.28 -7.46
N TYR A 113 4.56 5.02 -6.15
CA TYR A 113 5.43 4.04 -5.49
C TYR A 113 5.36 2.65 -6.13
N LEU A 114 4.20 2.29 -6.69
CA LEU A 114 3.93 0.98 -7.27
C LEU A 114 3.86 0.99 -8.81
N ASP A 115 4.23 2.08 -9.48
CA ASP A 115 4.04 2.24 -10.93
C ASP A 115 4.92 1.34 -11.79
N TRP A 116 5.99 0.81 -11.22
CA TRP A 116 6.83 -0.20 -11.86
C TRP A 116 6.13 -1.57 -12.01
N ILE A 117 4.98 -1.76 -11.35
CA ILE A 117 4.16 -2.97 -11.47
C ILE A 117 3.05 -2.73 -12.51
N VAL A 118 3.12 -3.50 -13.59
CA VAL A 118 2.12 -3.53 -14.67
C VAL A 118 1.31 -4.82 -14.51
N VAL A 119 0.06 -4.69 -14.05
CA VAL A 119 -0.90 -5.77 -13.80
C VAL A 119 -2.22 -5.48 -14.50
#